data_AF-A0A6A8FJ65-F1
#
_entry.id   AF-A0A6A8FJ65-F1
#
_cell.length_a   1.000
_cell.length_b   1.000
_cell.length_c   1.000
_cell.angle_alpha   90.00
_cell.angle_beta   90.00
_cell.angle_gamma   90.00
#
_symmetry.space_group_name_H-M   'P 1'
#
loop_
_entity.id
_entity.type
_entity.pdbx_description
1 polymer ?
#
loop_
_entity_poly.entity_id
_entity_poly.type
_entity_poly.pdbx_seq_one_letter_code
_entity_poly.pdbx_strand_id
1 'polypeptide(L)' 'VDGVISGFKMIKEEKKPIYISVGHKINLINAIRIIKQLVKPEERIPEPLRIADINSQALTNSVLQP' A
#
# COMPACT_ATOMS: atom_id res chain seq x y z
N VAL A 1 -23.53 -11.46 4.62
CA VAL A 1 -22.62 -10.55 3.88
C VAL A 1 -23.45 -9.34 3.55
N ASP A 2 -23.36 -8.32 4.40
CA ASP A 2 -24.48 -7.41 4.63
C ASP A 2 -24.44 -6.19 3.67
N GLY A 3 -23.89 -6.38 2.47
CA GLY A 3 -23.74 -5.34 1.45
C GLY A 3 -22.75 -4.22 1.79
N VAL A 4 -22.03 -4.32 2.91
CA VAL A 4 -21.09 -3.28 3.37
C VAL A 4 -19.80 -3.30 2.54
N ILE A 5 -19.39 -2.13 2.05
CA ILE A 5 -18.13 -1.96 1.30
C ILE A 5 -16.95 -2.03 2.27
N SER A 6 -16.18 -3.13 2.22
CA SER A 6 -15.01 -3.34 3.10
C SER A 6 -13.71 -2.71 2.57
N GLY A 7 -13.67 -2.25 1.32
CA GLY A 7 -12.46 -1.70 0.71
C GLY A 7 -12.60 -1.35 -0.76
N PHE A 8 -11.47 -1.03 -1.38
CA PHE A 8 -11.35 -0.58 -2.76
C PHE A 8 -10.18 -1.27 -3.47
N LYS A 9 -10.43 -1.77 -4.68
CA LYS A 9 -9.40 -2.36 -5.54
C LYS A 9 -8.84 -1.27 -6.46
N MET A 10 -7.58 -0.89 -6.26
CA MET A 10 -6.88 0.02 -7.16
C MET A 10 -6.09 -0.80 -8.20
N ILE A 11 -6.37 -0.55 -9.47
CA ILE A 11 -5.72 -1.17 -10.62
C ILE A 11 -4.84 -0.11 -11.29
N LYS A 12 -3.67 -0.55 -11.76
CA LYS A 12 -2.76 0.25 -12.56
C LYS A 12 -2.32 -0.60 -13.74
N GLU A 13 -2.22 0.02 -14.92
CA GLU A 13 -1.88 -0.69 -16.15
C GLU A 13 -0.61 -1.54 -15.95
N GLU A 14 -0.68 -2.79 -16.43
CA GLU A 14 0.41 -3.76 -16.39
C GLU A 14 0.94 -4.13 -14.99
N LYS A 15 0.26 -3.71 -13.91
CA LYS A 15 0.64 -4.03 -12.53
C LYS A 15 -0.45 -4.81 -11.81
N LYS A 16 -0.01 -5.71 -10.92
CA LYS A 16 -0.92 -6.40 -10.00
C LYS A 16 -1.72 -5.37 -9.19
N PRO A 17 -3.02 -5.56 -8.94
CA PRO A 17 -3.82 -4.63 -8.16
C PRO A 17 -3.32 -4.52 -6.72
N ILE A 18 -3.64 -3.40 -6.07
CA ILE A 18 -3.54 -3.23 -4.61
C ILE A 18 -4.94 -3.06 -4.02
N TYR A 19 -5.13 -3.52 -2.80
CA TYR A 19 -6.40 -3.44 -2.09
C TYR A 19 -6.25 -2.43 -0.94
N ILE A 20 -7.17 -1.47 -0.90
CA ILE A 20 -7.18 -0.39 0.09
C ILE A 20 -8.37 -0.63 1.01
N SER A 21 -8.12 -0.82 2.29
CA SER A 21 -9.13 -0.87 3.34
C SER A 21 -8.94 0.29 4.31
N VAL A 22 -9.93 0.51 5.17
CA VAL A 22 -9.82 1.49 6.26
C VAL A 22 -9.00 0.94 7.42
N GLY A 23 -8.16 1.80 8.01
CA GLY A 23 -7.61 1.60 9.34
C GLY A 23 -8.46 2.28 10.41
N HIS A 24 -7.85 2.66 11.52
CA HIS A 24 -8.53 3.41 12.58
C HIS A 24 -8.66 4.90 12.24
N LYS A 25 -9.79 5.52 12.62
CA LYS A 25 -10.06 6.97 12.49
C LYS A 25 -9.94 7.53 11.05
N ILE A 26 -10.21 6.72 10.03
CA ILE A 26 -10.23 7.16 8.63
C ILE A 26 -11.40 6.51 7.87
N ASN A 27 -12.05 7.26 7.01
CA ASN A 27 -13.06 6.71 6.09
C ASN A 27 -12.42 6.22 4.78
N LEU A 28 -13.12 5.36 4.06
CA LEU A 28 -12.57 4.70 2.86
C LEU A 28 -12.20 5.69 1.75
N ILE A 29 -13.01 6.75 1.56
CA ILE A 29 -12.76 7.78 0.54
C ILE A 29 -11.43 8.50 0.81
N ASN A 30 -11.19 8.88 2.07
CA ASN A 30 -9.95 9.53 2.47
C ASN A 30 -8.75 8.59 2.35
N ALA A 31 -8.90 7.31 2.72
CA ALA A 31 -7.85 6.31 2.56
C ALA A 31 -7.45 6.16 1.07
N ILE A 32 -8.43 6.04 0.16
CA ILE A 32 -8.18 5.96 -1.29
C ILE A 32 -7.46 7.21 -1.80
N ARG A 33 -7.90 8.41 -1.38
CA ARG A 33 -7.28 9.68 -1.79
C ARG A 33 -5.81 9.75 -1.38
N ILE A 34 -5.51 9.43 -0.12
CA ILE A 34 -4.13 9.41 0.41
C ILE A 34 -3.28 8.44 -0.40
N ILE A 35 -3.74 7.21 -0.59
CA ILE A 35 -2.98 6.20 -1.33
C ILE A 35 -2.70 6.64 -2.77
N LYS A 36 -3.68 7.20 -3.48
CA LYS A 36 -3.47 7.72 -4.85
C LYS A 36 -2.41 8.82 -4.92
N GLN A 37 -2.29 9.66 -3.88
CA GLN A 37 -1.27 10.72 -3.80
C GLN A 37 0.12 10.18 -3.47
N LEU A 38 0.21 9.03 -2.79
CA LEU A 38 1.47 8.43 -2.35
C LEU A 38 2.05 7.41 -3.34
N VAL A 39 1.28 6.98 -4.35
CA VAL A 39 1.75 6.05 -5.39
C VAL A 39 2.27 6.85 -6.58
N LYS A 40 3.58 6.79 -6.84
CA LYS A 40 4.20 7.43 -8.02
C LYS A 40 3.69 6.82 -9.34
N PRO A 41 3.69 7.57 -10.47
CA PRO A 41 3.28 7.06 -11.79
C PRO A 41 3.98 5.77 -12.21
N GLU A 42 5.27 5.66 -11.94
CA GLU A 42 6.06 4.47 -12.31
C GLU A 42 6.00 3.34 -11.28
N GLU A 43 5.22 3.48 -10.20
CA GLU A 43 5.22 2.56 -9.06
C GLU A 43 3.87 1.89 -8.82
N ARG A 44 3.90 0.75 -8.12
CA ARG A 44 2.68 0.03 -7.70
C ARG A 44 2.31 0.33 -6.24
N ILE A 45 3.33 0.41 -5.39
CA ILE A 45 3.19 0.47 -3.93
C ILE A 45 3.36 1.93 -3.49
N PRO A 46 2.61 2.40 -2.48
CA PRO A 46 2.81 3.74 -1.91
C PRO A 46 4.25 3.92 -1.45
N GLU A 47 4.84 5.09 -1.70
CA GLU A 47 6.24 5.37 -1.36
C GLU A 47 6.61 5.03 0.10
N PRO A 48 5.78 5.33 1.13
CA PRO A 48 6.10 4.96 2.50
C PRO A 48 6.24 3.43 2.71
N LEU A 49 5.36 2.64 2.09
CA LEU A 49 5.42 1.18 2.20
C LEU A 49 6.60 0.61 1.40
N ARG A 50 6.91 1.20 0.24
CA ARG A 50 8.07 0.80 -0.58
C ARG A 50 9.39 1.03 0.18
N ILE A 51 9.53 2.18 0.85
CA ILE A 51 10.71 2.50 1.67
C ILE A 51 10.78 1.58 2.90
N ALA A 52 9.65 1.35 3.57
CA ALA A 52 9.60 0.46 4.73
C ALA A 52 10.04 -0.97 4.38
N ASP A 53 9.57 -1.51 3.24
CA ASP A 53 9.94 -2.82 2.75
C ASP A 53 11.45 -2.92 2.47
N ILE A 54 12.01 -1.97 1.70
CA ILE A 54 13.46 -1.90 1.42
C ILE A 54 14.28 -1.88 2.71
N ASN A 55 13.90 -1.03 3.67
CA ASN A 55 14.61 -0.90 4.95
C ASN A 55 14.51 -2.18 5.79
N SER A 56 13.35 -2.84 5.81
CA SER A 56 13.20 -4.10 6.54
C SER A 56 14.09 -5.21 5.95
N GLN A 57 14.17 -5.30 4.63
CA GLN A 57 15.05 -6.26 3.94
C GLN A 57 16.52 -5.96 4.21
N ALA A 58 16.94 -4.69 4.14
CA ALA A 58 18.31 -4.28 4.45
C ALA A 58 18.70 -4.67 5.88
N LEU A 59 17.81 -4.43 6.85
CA LEU A 59 18.02 -4.83 8.23
C LEU A 59 18.12 -6.35 8.36
N THR A 60 17.19 -7.10 7.80
CA THR A 60 17.22 -8.58 7.80
C THR A 60 18.52 -9.11 7.21
N ASN A 61 18.96 -8.57 6.07
CA ASN A 61 20.20 -9.02 5.42
C ASN A 61 21.44 -8.69 6.27
N SER A 62 21.49 -7.51 6.91
CA SER A 62 22.59 -7.14 7.80
C SER A 62 22.68 -8.01 9.06
N VAL A 63 21.56 -8.54 9.53
CA VAL A 63 21.49 -9.41 10.71
C VAL A 63 21.78 -10.87 10.34
N LEU A 64 21.44 -11.30 9.12
CA LEU A 64 21.57 -12.70 8.68
C LEU A 64 22.85 -13.01 7.88
N GLN A 65 23.62 -12.00 7.47
CA GLN A 65 24.92 -12.17 6.82
C GLN A 65 26.02 -11.53 7.69
N PRO A 66 26.63 -12.29 8.63
CA PRO A 66 27.82 -11.85 9.36
C PRO A 66 29.05 -11.71 8.45
#